data_AF-A0A0Q7AA60-F1
#
_entry.id   AF-A0A0Q7AA60-F1
#
_cell.length_a   1.000
_cell.length_b   1.000
_cell.length_c   1.000
_cell.angle_alpha   90.00
_cell.angle_beta   90.00
_cell.angle_gamma   90.00
#
_symmetry.space_group_name_H-M   'P 1'
#
loop_
_entity.id
_entity.type
_entity.pdbx_description
1 polymer ?
#
loop_
_entity_poly.entity_id
_entity_poly.type
_entity_poly.pdbx_seq_one_letter_code
_entity_poly.pdbx_strand_id
1 'polypeptide(L)'
;MEGIPDPSKSAKTVSAISLTVLADLVPGGSAFRDLVGAYQSKKIEEYRQLLLTEIHQRGLKAFDDLSDTQIEFIIPAAYRFFEQVRLGEYRHNLKILARFLANGLVDQVSLPKPGDVGRLARQLEYLDELELRVLAASIGFSEASLSKAKVEQPFISVTSLGRLYPKLLTQDDGRLRAALAVLSARGFLYPDGAVLFDKSEETYHLTEDTVRLSGLVNVGEA
;
A
#
# COMPACT_ATOMS: atom_id res chain seq x y z
N MET A 1 -23.98 -29.12 3.40
CA MET A 1 -23.16 -28.10 2.71
C MET A 1 -23.90 -26.80 2.89
N GLU A 2 -23.59 -26.07 3.96
CA GLU A 2 -24.20 -24.77 4.25
C GLU A 2 -23.62 -23.75 3.27
N GLY A 3 -24.51 -23.12 2.51
CA GLY A 3 -24.17 -22.12 1.52
C GLY A 3 -23.56 -20.90 2.20
N ILE A 4 -22.38 -20.52 1.71
CA ILE A 4 -21.79 -19.21 1.95
C ILE A 4 -22.87 -18.17 1.55
N PRO A 5 -23.19 -17.19 2.41
CA PRO A 5 -24.16 -16.16 2.04
C PRO A 5 -23.63 -15.42 0.81
N ASP A 6 -24.30 -15.62 -0.31
CA ASP A 6 -24.06 -14.87 -1.54
C ASP A 6 -24.22 -13.38 -1.17
N PRO A 7 -23.21 -12.51 -1.41
CA PRO A 7 -23.34 -11.09 -1.12
C PRO A 7 -24.62 -10.61 -1.80
N SER A 8 -25.61 -10.21 -1.00
CA SER A 8 -26.93 -9.87 -1.54
C SER A 8 -26.72 -8.83 -2.62
N LYS A 9 -27.41 -9.00 -3.76
CA LYS A 9 -27.40 -8.10 -4.93
C LYS A 9 -27.83 -6.65 -4.61
N SER A 10 -27.94 -6.29 -3.33
CA SER A 10 -28.33 -5.00 -2.77
C SER A 10 -27.22 -4.32 -1.95
N ALA A 11 -26.05 -4.95 -1.73
CA ALA A 11 -24.91 -4.31 -1.06
C ALA A 11 -24.12 -3.41 -2.04
N LYS A 12 -24.77 -2.37 -2.57
CA LYS A 12 -24.16 -1.40 -3.51
C LYS A 12 -23.19 -0.42 -2.84
N THR A 13 -22.95 -0.56 -1.54
CA THR A 13 -22.14 0.36 -0.76
C THR A 13 -20.86 -0.28 -0.27
N VAL A 14 -19.74 0.46 -0.36
CA VAL A 14 -18.44 0.03 0.18
C VAL A 14 -18.55 -0.33 1.67
N SER A 15 -19.40 0.39 2.41
CA SER A 15 -19.67 0.12 3.82
C SER A 15 -20.31 -1.25 4.03
N ALA A 16 -21.33 -1.60 3.23
CA ALA A 16 -21.99 -2.89 3.29
C ALA A 16 -21.03 -4.03 2.87
N ILE A 17 -20.27 -3.83 1.79
CA ILE A 17 -19.26 -4.80 1.34
C ILE A 17 -18.21 -5.04 2.43
N SER A 18 -17.70 -3.96 3.04
CA SER A 18 -16.72 -4.06 4.12
C SER A 18 -17.30 -4.82 5.32
N LEU A 19 -18.54 -4.54 5.71
CA LEU A 19 -19.20 -5.25 6.82
C LEU A 19 -19.39 -6.74 6.53
N THR A 20 -19.79 -7.10 5.31
CA THR A 20 -19.94 -8.50 4.89
C THR A 20 -18.61 -9.24 4.95
N VAL A 21 -17.56 -8.66 4.37
CA VAL A 21 -16.20 -9.24 4.39
C VAL A 21 -15.69 -9.42 5.83
N LEU A 22 -15.99 -8.48 6.72
CA LEU A 22 -15.63 -8.56 8.12
C LEU A 22 -16.38 -9.67 8.87
N ALA A 23 -17.66 -9.86 8.58
CA ALA A 23 -18.45 -10.93 9.17
C ALA A 23 -17.89 -12.32 8.81
N ASP A 24 -17.39 -12.49 7.58
CA ASP A 24 -16.79 -13.75 7.11
C ASP A 24 -15.38 -14.01 7.72
N LEU A 25 -14.63 -12.96 8.04
CA LEU A 25 -13.26 -13.07 8.55
C LEU A 25 -13.16 -13.34 10.06
N VAL A 26 -14.25 -13.19 10.81
CA VAL A 26 -14.31 -13.42 12.26
C VAL A 26 -15.03 -14.75 12.54
N PRO A 27 -14.32 -15.86 12.84
CA PRO A 27 -14.98 -17.14 13.05
C PRO A 27 -15.76 -17.10 14.38
N GLY A 28 -17.01 -17.54 14.39
CA GLY A 28 -17.82 -17.64 15.60
C GLY A 28 -17.31 -18.74 16.55
N GLY A 29 -17.13 -18.44 17.84
CA GLY A 29 -17.03 -19.47 18.89
C GLY A 29 -16.15 -19.17 20.12
N SER A 30 -16.80 -19.14 21.29
CA SER A 30 -16.32 -19.27 22.70
C SER A 30 -15.76 -18.03 23.43
N ALA A 31 -16.17 -17.86 24.70
CA ALA A 31 -16.06 -16.64 25.51
C ALA A 31 -14.64 -16.07 25.80
N PHE A 32 -13.58 -16.83 25.57
CA PHE A 32 -12.20 -16.29 25.61
C PHE A 32 -11.89 -15.46 24.35
N ARG A 33 -12.66 -15.69 23.27
CA ARG A 33 -12.70 -14.92 22.04
C ARG A 33 -13.48 -13.62 22.18
N ASP A 34 -14.27 -13.41 23.23
CA ASP A 34 -15.06 -12.18 23.36
C ASP A 34 -14.18 -10.97 23.70
N LEU A 35 -13.09 -11.17 24.46
CA LEU A 35 -12.11 -10.12 24.78
C LEU A 35 -11.10 -9.88 23.66
N VAL A 36 -10.50 -10.94 23.12
CA VAL A 36 -9.60 -10.85 21.95
C VAL A 36 -10.37 -10.40 20.72
N GLY A 37 -11.61 -10.87 20.57
CA GLY A 37 -12.57 -10.48 19.54
C GLY A 37 -13.06 -9.05 19.74
N ALA A 38 -13.27 -8.54 20.95
CA ALA A 38 -13.58 -7.12 21.16
C ALA A 38 -12.40 -6.21 20.78
N TYR A 39 -11.18 -6.60 21.12
CA TYR A 39 -9.97 -5.86 20.71
C TYR A 39 -9.76 -5.90 19.19
N GLN A 40 -9.84 -7.08 18.59
CA GLN A 40 -9.73 -7.25 17.15
C GLN A 40 -10.88 -6.55 16.42
N SER A 41 -12.11 -6.59 16.94
CA SER A 41 -13.27 -5.89 16.36
C SER A 41 -13.08 -4.38 16.42
N LYS A 42 -12.54 -3.84 17.52
CA LYS A 42 -12.20 -2.42 17.63
C LYS A 42 -11.14 -2.01 16.62
N LYS A 43 -10.10 -2.84 16.44
CA LYS A 43 -9.03 -2.62 15.44
C LYS A 43 -9.57 -2.71 14.01
N ILE A 44 -10.36 -3.73 13.72
CA ILE A 44 -11.04 -3.93 12.46
C ILE A 44 -11.93 -2.73 12.12
N GLU A 45 -12.71 -2.24 13.09
CA GLU A 45 -13.58 -1.09 12.90
C GLU A 45 -12.76 0.20 12.68
N GLU A 46 -11.68 0.40 13.44
CA GLU A 46 -10.73 1.51 13.22
C GLU A 46 -10.21 1.52 11.78
N TYR A 47 -9.79 0.36 11.26
CA TYR A 47 -9.25 0.25 9.90
C TYR A 47 -10.33 0.24 8.82
N ARG A 48 -11.56 -0.17 9.13
CA ARG A 48 -12.72 0.04 8.27
C ARG A 48 -12.98 1.53 8.08
N GLN A 49 -12.96 2.32 9.15
CA GLN A 49 -13.13 3.77 9.08
C GLN A 49 -11.98 4.43 8.31
N LEU A 50 -10.75 3.96 8.49
CA LEU A 50 -9.60 4.42 7.69
C LEU A 50 -9.83 4.16 6.20
N LEU A 51 -10.21 2.94 5.80
CA LEU A 51 -10.50 2.61 4.41
C LEU A 51 -11.60 3.50 3.82
N LEU A 52 -12.71 3.66 4.55
CA LEU A 52 -13.83 4.50 4.12
C LEU A 52 -13.42 5.98 4.01
N THR A 53 -12.57 6.46 4.91
CA THR A 53 -12.07 7.84 4.90
C THR A 53 -11.22 8.11 3.66
N GLU A 54 -10.27 7.24 3.34
CA GLU A 54 -9.40 7.41 2.16
C GLU A 54 -10.21 7.33 0.86
N ILE A 55 -11.23 6.45 0.80
CA ILE A 55 -12.18 6.36 -0.33
C ILE A 55 -12.98 7.66 -0.47
N HIS A 56 -13.50 8.20 0.64
CA HIS A 56 -14.29 9.42 0.65
C HIS A 56 -13.47 10.65 0.20
N GLN A 57 -12.22 10.75 0.68
CA GLN A 57 -11.31 11.84 0.34
C GLN A 57 -10.96 11.90 -1.15
N ARG A 58 -11.02 10.77 -1.87
CA ARG A 58 -10.74 10.71 -3.31
C ARG A 58 -11.94 11.08 -4.20
N GLY A 59 -13.07 11.51 -3.62
CA GLY A 59 -14.17 12.14 -4.35
C GLY A 59 -15.35 11.23 -4.68
N LEU A 60 -15.36 9.98 -4.18
CA LEU A 60 -16.53 9.12 -4.26
C LEU A 60 -17.58 9.60 -3.24
N LYS A 61 -18.41 10.56 -3.68
CA LYS A 61 -19.68 10.90 -3.00
C LYS A 61 -20.74 9.80 -3.18
N ALA A 62 -20.53 8.86 -4.09
CA ALA A 62 -21.43 7.74 -4.32
C ALA A 62 -20.99 6.52 -3.47
N PHE A 63 -21.24 6.59 -2.16
CA PHE A 63 -21.30 5.36 -1.36
C PHE A 63 -22.46 4.46 -1.79
N ASP A 64 -23.39 4.95 -2.62
CA ASP A 64 -24.69 4.31 -2.81
C ASP A 64 -24.87 3.55 -4.13
N ASP A 65 -23.99 3.73 -5.12
CA ASP A 65 -24.18 3.14 -6.47
C ASP A 65 -22.84 2.80 -7.15
N LEU A 66 -22.10 1.85 -6.58
CA LEU A 66 -20.95 1.25 -7.26
C LEU A 66 -21.41 0.50 -8.53
N SER A 67 -20.64 0.60 -9.61
CA SER A 67 -20.85 -0.24 -10.79
C SER A 67 -20.50 -1.69 -10.50
N ASP A 68 -21.05 -2.63 -11.27
CA ASP A 68 -20.74 -4.07 -11.12
C ASP A 68 -19.23 -4.33 -11.18
N THR A 69 -18.51 -3.63 -12.07
CA THR A 69 -17.05 -3.74 -12.19
C THR A 69 -16.32 -3.23 -10.94
N GLN A 70 -16.81 -2.16 -10.30
CA GLN A 70 -16.25 -1.66 -9.05
C GLN A 70 -16.54 -2.63 -7.89
N ILE A 71 -17.71 -3.28 -7.88
CA ILE A 71 -18.09 -4.31 -6.90
C ILE A 71 -17.18 -5.53 -7.03
N GLU A 72 -16.98 -6.04 -8.25
CA GLU A 72 -16.10 -7.17 -8.56
C GLU A 72 -14.65 -6.91 -8.14
N PHE A 73 -14.20 -5.66 -8.20
CA PHE A 73 -12.89 -5.26 -7.69
C PHE A 73 -12.86 -5.15 -6.16
N ILE A 74 -13.80 -4.41 -5.56
CA ILE A 74 -13.67 -4.00 -4.15
C ILE A 74 -13.93 -5.13 -3.16
N ILE A 75 -14.78 -6.12 -3.49
CA ILE A 75 -15.02 -7.28 -2.62
C ILE A 75 -13.71 -8.05 -2.34
N PRO A 76 -13.00 -8.60 -3.35
CA PRO A 76 -11.77 -9.33 -3.09
C PRO A 76 -10.65 -8.44 -2.56
N ALA A 77 -10.65 -7.16 -2.93
CA ALA A 77 -9.66 -6.20 -2.46
C ALA A 77 -9.83 -5.84 -0.98
N ALA A 78 -11.07 -5.64 -0.51
CA ALA A 78 -11.40 -5.44 0.89
C ALA A 78 -11.05 -6.68 1.73
N TYR A 79 -11.28 -7.89 1.21
CA TYR A 79 -10.87 -9.13 1.89
C TYR A 79 -9.36 -9.14 2.16
N ARG A 80 -8.54 -8.80 1.16
CA ARG A 80 -7.08 -8.71 1.31
C ARG A 80 -6.67 -7.63 2.31
N PHE A 81 -7.32 -6.47 2.28
CA PHE A 81 -7.05 -5.40 3.25
C PHE A 81 -7.32 -5.85 4.69
N PHE A 82 -8.48 -6.43 4.96
CA PHE A 82 -8.83 -6.87 6.31
C PHE A 82 -8.06 -8.12 6.75
N GLU A 83 -7.57 -8.93 5.81
CA GLU A 83 -6.59 -9.96 6.10
C GLU A 83 -5.29 -9.37 6.66
N GLN A 84 -4.78 -8.26 6.09
CA GLN A 84 -3.61 -7.57 6.64
C GLN A 84 -3.87 -6.98 8.03
N VAL A 85 -5.06 -6.42 8.25
CA VAL A 85 -5.49 -5.95 9.57
C VAL A 85 -5.48 -7.08 10.59
N ARG A 86 -6.01 -8.25 10.22
CA ARG A 86 -6.05 -9.45 11.06
C ARG A 86 -4.65 -9.97 11.38
N LEU A 87 -3.70 -9.85 10.45
CA LEU A 87 -2.30 -10.22 10.64
C LEU A 87 -1.52 -9.22 11.50
N GLY A 88 -2.11 -8.07 11.86
CA GLY A 88 -1.49 -7.08 12.73
C GLY A 88 -0.52 -6.14 12.01
N GLU A 89 -0.72 -5.93 10.71
CA GLU A 89 0.12 -5.05 9.89
C GLU A 89 0.18 -3.61 10.44
N TYR A 90 1.28 -2.91 10.15
CA TYR A 90 1.48 -1.56 10.63
C TYR A 90 0.47 -0.57 10.04
N ARG A 91 0.07 0.41 10.85
CA ARG A 91 -0.94 1.41 10.49
C ARG A 91 -0.57 2.19 9.22
N HIS A 92 0.71 2.55 9.07
CA HIS A 92 1.19 3.28 7.89
C HIS A 92 1.10 2.46 6.61
N ASN A 93 1.39 1.16 6.67
CA ASN A 93 1.24 0.22 5.55
C ASN A 93 -0.23 0.06 5.15
N LEU A 94 -1.11 -0.10 6.15
CA LEU A 94 -2.56 -0.15 5.92
C LEU A 94 -3.10 1.16 5.33
N LYS A 95 -2.56 2.33 5.72
CA LYS A 95 -2.91 3.62 5.11
C LYS A 95 -2.54 3.69 3.63
N ILE A 96 -1.35 3.21 3.25
CA ILE A 96 -0.94 3.14 1.84
C ILE A 96 -1.86 2.19 1.06
N LEU A 97 -2.17 1.01 1.62
CA LEU A 97 -3.05 0.04 0.98
C LEU A 97 -4.49 0.57 0.82
N ALA A 98 -5.01 1.29 1.81
CA ALA A 98 -6.32 1.96 1.73
C ALA A 98 -6.36 3.03 0.63
N ARG A 99 -5.29 3.83 0.49
CA ARG A 99 -5.16 4.81 -0.60
C ARG A 99 -5.11 4.14 -1.97
N PHE A 100 -4.39 3.02 -2.09
CA PHE A 100 -4.33 2.24 -3.33
C PHE A 100 -5.72 1.77 -3.76
N LEU A 101 -6.49 1.22 -2.82
CA LEU A 101 -7.88 0.79 -3.03
C LEU A 101 -8.78 1.97 -3.45
N ALA A 102 -8.67 3.10 -2.76
CA ALA A 102 -9.41 4.31 -3.07
C ALA A 102 -9.12 4.83 -4.49
N ASN A 103 -7.85 4.84 -4.90
CA ASN A 103 -7.47 5.22 -6.26
C ASN A 103 -8.03 4.26 -7.30
N GLY A 104 -7.94 2.94 -7.06
CA GLY A 104 -8.50 1.95 -7.97
C GLY A 104 -10.00 2.14 -8.20
N LEU A 105 -10.75 2.51 -7.15
CA LEU A 105 -12.18 2.77 -7.26
C LEU A 105 -12.54 4.03 -8.05
N VAL A 106 -11.71 5.06 -7.99
CA VAL A 106 -11.94 6.34 -8.70
C VAL A 106 -11.49 6.24 -10.15
N ASP A 107 -10.40 5.55 -10.43
CA ASP A 107 -9.86 5.37 -11.77
C ASP A 107 -10.57 4.22 -12.51
N GLN A 108 -11.79 4.51 -12.97
CA GLN A 108 -12.65 3.57 -13.69
C GLN A 108 -12.09 3.12 -15.04
N VAL A 109 -11.09 3.82 -15.58
CA VAL A 109 -10.49 3.53 -16.89
C VAL A 109 -9.49 2.37 -16.79
N SER A 110 -8.84 2.21 -15.64
CA SER A 110 -7.85 1.15 -15.40
C SER A 110 -7.92 0.64 -13.96
N LEU A 111 -9.04 0.00 -13.62
CA LEU A 111 -9.19 -0.71 -12.34
C LEU A 111 -8.03 -1.70 -12.14
N PRO A 112 -7.29 -1.61 -11.01
CA PRO A 112 -6.28 -2.60 -10.68
C PRO A 112 -6.91 -3.99 -10.61
N LYS A 113 -6.17 -5.03 -10.97
CA LYS A 113 -6.66 -6.39 -10.76
C LYS A 113 -6.66 -6.70 -9.27
N PRO A 114 -7.59 -7.53 -8.75
CA PRO A 114 -7.54 -7.95 -7.35
C PRO A 114 -6.18 -8.56 -6.92
N GLY A 115 -5.45 -9.19 -7.86
CA GLY A 115 -4.09 -9.68 -7.64
C GLY A 115 -3.07 -8.58 -7.34
N ASP A 116 -3.25 -7.36 -7.87
CA ASP A 116 -2.36 -6.23 -7.61
C ASP A 116 -2.43 -5.77 -6.15
N VAL A 117 -3.61 -5.83 -5.55
CA VAL A 117 -3.82 -5.52 -4.12
C VAL A 117 -3.08 -6.52 -3.23
N GLY A 118 -3.19 -7.81 -3.55
CA GLY A 118 -2.50 -8.87 -2.80
C GLY A 118 -0.98 -8.81 -2.97
N ARG A 119 -0.50 -8.44 -4.17
CA ARG A 119 0.92 -8.20 -4.42
C ARG A 119 1.41 -7.01 -3.58
N LEU A 120 0.76 -5.85 -3.67
CA LEU A 120 1.15 -4.66 -2.91
C LEU A 120 1.13 -4.90 -1.40
N ALA A 121 0.10 -5.59 -0.88
CA ALA A 121 0.03 -5.96 0.52
C ALA A 121 1.27 -6.75 0.99
N ARG A 122 1.72 -7.73 0.21
CA ARG A 122 2.95 -8.49 0.49
C ARG A 122 4.23 -7.66 0.39
N GLN A 123 4.27 -6.71 -0.54
CA GLN A 123 5.43 -5.83 -0.68
C GLN A 123 5.55 -4.89 0.53
N LEU A 124 4.42 -4.38 1.03
CA LEU A 124 4.34 -3.51 2.21
C LEU A 124 4.50 -4.26 3.54
N GLU A 125 4.33 -5.58 3.55
CA GLU A 125 4.25 -6.38 4.77
C GLU A 125 5.48 -6.18 5.68
N TYR A 126 5.27 -5.72 6.91
CA TYR A 126 6.31 -5.38 7.90
C TYR A 126 7.31 -4.31 7.48
N LEU A 127 7.03 -3.48 6.48
CA LEU A 127 7.90 -2.33 6.22
C LEU A 127 7.85 -1.34 7.38
N ASP A 128 9.01 -0.95 7.89
CA ASP A 128 9.15 0.03 8.95
C ASP A 128 9.07 1.48 8.43
N GLU A 129 9.11 2.45 9.36
CA GLU A 129 9.03 3.87 9.01
C GLU A 129 10.23 4.34 8.16
N LEU A 130 11.42 3.79 8.39
CA LEU A 130 12.61 4.14 7.62
C LEU A 130 12.47 3.67 6.17
N GLU A 131 12.07 2.42 5.97
CA GLU A 131 11.88 1.82 4.66
C GLU A 131 10.81 2.58 3.87
N LEU A 132 9.70 2.94 4.50
CA LEU A 132 8.68 3.79 3.87
C LEU A 132 9.19 5.19 3.50
N ARG A 133 10.00 5.81 4.37
CA ARG A 133 10.61 7.11 4.08
C ARG A 133 11.59 7.04 2.93
N VAL A 134 12.41 5.99 2.87
CA VAL A 134 13.34 5.74 1.76
C VAL A 134 12.57 5.48 0.47
N LEU A 135 11.45 4.74 0.52
CA LEU A 135 10.56 4.55 -0.62
C LEU A 135 9.98 5.89 -1.11
N ALA A 136 9.43 6.69 -0.21
CA ALA A 136 8.89 8.02 -0.52
C ALA A 136 9.94 8.95 -1.14
N ALA A 137 11.16 8.95 -0.58
CA ALA A 137 12.26 9.75 -1.09
C ALA A 137 12.75 9.25 -2.47
N SER A 138 12.75 7.93 -2.70
CA SER A 138 13.09 7.32 -3.99
C SER A 138 12.11 7.72 -5.08
N ILE A 139 10.82 7.72 -4.76
CA ILE A 139 9.75 8.22 -5.63
C ILE A 139 9.98 9.70 -5.95
N GLY A 140 10.11 10.54 -4.92
CA GLY A 140 10.27 11.98 -5.10
C GLY A 140 11.56 12.35 -5.85
N PHE A 141 12.65 11.59 -5.65
CA PHE A 141 13.88 11.73 -6.41
C PHE A 141 13.65 11.45 -7.90
N SER A 142 12.93 10.38 -8.23
CA SER A 142 12.65 10.02 -9.62
C SER A 142 11.82 11.11 -10.32
N GLU A 143 10.76 11.61 -9.68
CA GLU A 143 9.91 12.67 -10.23
C GLU A 143 10.68 14.00 -10.40
N ALA A 144 11.52 14.37 -9.42
CA ALA A 144 12.36 15.56 -9.50
C ALA A 144 13.42 15.45 -10.60
N SER A 145 13.97 14.25 -10.81
CA SER A 145 14.99 14.00 -11.83
C SER A 145 14.41 13.99 -13.25
N LEU A 146 13.22 13.40 -13.44
CA LEU A 146 12.51 13.40 -14.72
C LEU A 146 12.11 14.83 -15.13
N SER A 147 11.70 15.67 -14.18
CA SER A 147 11.29 17.05 -14.47
C SER A 147 12.46 18.00 -14.75
N LYS A 148 13.64 17.78 -14.14
CA LYS A 148 14.76 18.73 -14.23
C LYS A 148 15.82 18.41 -15.27
N ALA A 149 16.03 17.14 -15.63
CA ALA A 149 17.33 16.74 -16.19
C ALA A 149 17.34 16.05 -17.57
N LYS A 150 16.20 15.77 -18.24
CA LYS A 150 16.18 14.88 -19.44
C LYS A 150 16.97 13.57 -19.25
N VAL A 151 17.10 13.10 -18.01
CA VAL A 151 17.73 11.81 -17.72
C VAL A 151 16.67 10.76 -17.99
N GLU A 152 16.89 9.92 -18.99
CA GLU A 152 15.92 8.90 -19.42
C GLU A 152 15.59 7.91 -18.28
N GLN A 153 16.54 7.65 -17.38
CA GLN A 153 16.34 6.78 -16.21
C GLN A 153 17.11 7.27 -14.98
N PRO A 154 16.46 7.93 -14.01
CA PRO A 154 17.11 8.31 -12.76
C PRO A 154 17.52 7.06 -11.96
N PHE A 155 18.71 7.13 -11.34
CA PHE A 155 19.18 6.09 -10.42
C PHE A 155 19.15 6.59 -8.98
N ILE A 156 18.80 5.68 -8.08
CA ILE A 156 18.66 5.88 -6.65
C ILE A 156 19.85 5.23 -5.96
N SER A 157 20.51 5.98 -5.09
CA SER A 157 21.59 5.51 -4.24
C SER A 157 21.55 6.25 -2.91
N VAL A 158 22.36 5.80 -1.94
CA VAL A 158 22.49 6.51 -0.65
C VAL A 158 22.93 7.95 -0.88
N THR A 159 23.93 8.15 -1.75
CA THR A 159 24.42 9.49 -2.08
C THR A 159 23.34 10.34 -2.78
N SER A 160 22.59 9.76 -3.73
CA SER A 160 21.59 10.52 -4.49
C SER A 160 20.38 10.93 -3.63
N LEU A 161 19.90 10.03 -2.77
CA LEU A 161 18.85 10.34 -1.79
C LEU A 161 19.35 11.35 -0.77
N GLY A 162 20.57 11.19 -0.29
CA GLY A 162 21.12 12.04 0.74
C GLY A 162 21.29 13.50 0.34
N ARG A 163 21.57 13.75 -0.95
CA ARG A 163 21.63 15.09 -1.51
C ARG A 163 20.27 15.81 -1.52
N LEU A 164 19.18 15.09 -1.82
CA LEU A 164 17.84 15.69 -1.87
C LEU A 164 17.13 15.70 -0.51
N TYR A 165 17.43 14.71 0.33
CA TYR A 165 16.76 14.47 1.61
C TYR A 165 17.79 14.34 2.74
N PRO A 166 18.52 15.42 3.08
CA PRO A 166 19.62 15.37 4.06
C PRO A 166 19.16 14.94 5.47
N LYS A 167 17.86 15.08 5.78
CA LYS A 167 17.29 14.57 7.04
C LYS A 167 17.32 13.05 7.13
N LEU A 168 17.25 12.33 6.01
CA LEU A 168 17.38 10.86 5.97
C LEU A 168 18.82 10.42 6.29
N LEU A 169 19.82 11.21 5.90
CA LEU A 169 21.24 10.98 6.21
C LEU A 169 21.63 11.27 7.66
N THR A 170 20.72 11.80 8.49
CA THR A 170 21.00 11.82 9.95
C THR A 170 21.06 10.40 10.52
N GLN A 171 20.64 9.40 9.75
CA GLN A 171 20.78 7.99 10.04
C GLN A 171 22.05 7.42 9.41
N ASP A 172 22.67 6.47 10.12
CA ASP A 172 23.80 5.66 9.68
C ASP A 172 23.62 5.17 8.23
N ASP A 173 24.59 5.46 7.35
CA ASP A 173 24.62 5.02 5.94
C ASP A 173 24.34 3.52 5.79
N GLY A 174 24.76 2.70 6.77
CA GLY A 174 24.47 1.28 6.81
C GLY A 174 22.97 0.97 6.83
N ARG A 175 22.18 1.74 7.58
CA ARG A 175 20.72 1.58 7.65
C ARG A 175 20.03 1.99 6.37
N LEU A 176 20.51 3.05 5.70
CA LEU A 176 19.97 3.46 4.40
C LEU A 176 20.25 2.43 3.31
N ARG A 177 21.45 1.83 3.29
CA ARG A 177 21.77 0.71 2.39
C ARG A 177 20.87 -0.49 2.66
N ALA A 178 20.68 -0.85 3.94
CA ALA A 178 19.79 -1.94 4.32
C ALA A 178 18.34 -1.68 3.86
N ALA A 179 17.83 -0.47 4.06
CA ALA A 179 16.49 -0.08 3.60
C ALA A 179 16.35 -0.17 2.07
N LEU A 180 17.34 0.31 1.30
CA LEU A 180 17.34 0.16 -0.16
C LEU A 180 17.34 -1.30 -0.60
N ALA A 181 18.15 -2.14 0.06
CA ALA A 181 18.19 -3.57 -0.21
C ALA A 181 16.87 -4.27 0.12
N VAL A 182 16.22 -3.91 1.24
CA VAL A 182 14.88 -4.42 1.61
C VAL A 182 13.85 -4.00 0.56
N LEU A 183 13.81 -2.72 0.19
CA LEU A 183 12.89 -2.24 -0.85
C LEU A 183 13.13 -2.93 -2.20
N SER A 184 14.38 -3.26 -2.51
CA SER A 184 14.70 -4.04 -3.70
C SER A 184 14.22 -5.48 -3.62
N ALA A 185 14.46 -6.16 -2.50
CA ALA A 185 13.97 -7.52 -2.26
C ALA A 185 12.43 -7.60 -2.26
N ARG A 186 11.75 -6.53 -1.88
CA ARG A 186 10.28 -6.38 -1.96
C ARG A 186 9.78 -5.99 -3.35
N GLY A 187 10.67 -5.81 -4.33
CA GLY A 187 10.30 -5.47 -5.69
C GLY A 187 9.81 -4.03 -5.87
N PHE A 188 10.14 -3.13 -4.95
CA PHE A 188 9.95 -1.69 -5.18
C PHE A 188 11.10 -1.11 -6.01
N LEU A 189 12.30 -1.66 -5.83
CA LEU A 189 13.51 -1.26 -6.54
C LEU A 189 14.09 -2.46 -7.28
N TYR A 190 14.67 -2.22 -8.46
CA TYR A 190 15.56 -3.20 -9.07
C TYR A 190 17.01 -2.68 -9.04
N PRO A 191 17.99 -3.53 -8.69
CA PRO A 191 19.37 -3.12 -8.65
C PRO A 191 19.88 -2.94 -10.08
N ASP A 192 20.66 -1.90 -10.29
CA ASP A 192 21.41 -1.73 -11.53
C ASP A 192 22.60 -2.70 -11.53
N GLY A 193 22.49 -3.73 -12.38
CA GLY A 193 23.49 -4.77 -12.54
C GLY A 193 24.73 -4.35 -13.34
N ALA A 194 24.84 -3.08 -13.76
CA ALA A 194 26.02 -2.61 -14.46
C ALA A 194 27.28 -2.73 -13.57
N VAL A 195 28.23 -3.56 -14.02
CA VAL A 195 29.56 -3.66 -13.42
C VAL A 195 30.40 -2.50 -13.94
N LEU A 196 30.33 -1.36 -13.25
CA LEU A 196 31.20 -0.23 -13.53
C LEU A 196 32.46 -0.37 -12.65
N PHE A 197 33.63 -0.26 -13.28
CA PHE A 197 34.94 -0.43 -12.61
C PHE A 197 35.20 0.55 -11.45
N ASP A 198 34.37 1.59 -11.30
CA ASP A 198 34.45 2.60 -10.23
C ASP A 198 33.14 2.72 -9.42
N LYS A 199 32.28 1.70 -9.41
CA LYS A 199 31.02 1.73 -8.66
C LYS A 199 31.30 1.68 -7.16
N SER A 200 31.29 2.86 -6.52
CA SER A 200 31.52 3.00 -5.07
C SER A 200 30.29 2.67 -4.22
N GLU A 201 29.11 2.62 -4.83
CA GLU A 201 27.85 2.31 -4.16
C GLU A 201 26.86 1.60 -5.08
N GLU A 202 25.94 0.85 -4.46
CA GLU A 202 24.82 0.25 -5.18
C GLU A 202 23.85 1.32 -5.68
N THR A 203 23.40 1.13 -6.91
CA THR A 203 22.41 1.99 -7.57
C THR A 203 21.19 1.17 -7.91
N TYR A 204 20.04 1.82 -7.84
CA TYR A 204 18.72 1.21 -7.96
C TYR A 204 17.83 2.03 -8.90
N HIS A 205 16.79 1.40 -9.43
CA HIS A 205 15.75 2.08 -10.21
C HIS A 205 14.38 1.68 -9.68
N LEU A 206 13.39 2.58 -9.84
CA LEU A 206 12.01 2.27 -9.48
C LEU A 206 11.45 1.18 -10.39
N THR A 207 10.81 0.17 -9.80
CA THR A 207 9.96 -0.75 -10.56
C THR A 207 8.69 -0.06 -11.04
N GLU A 208 8.01 -0.65 -12.03
CA GLU A 208 6.73 -0.15 -12.53
C GLU A 208 5.67 -0.05 -11.42
N ASP A 209 5.64 -1.05 -10.52
CA ASP A 209 4.74 -1.06 -9.37
C ASP A 209 4.97 0.17 -8.48
N THR A 210 6.22 0.54 -8.23
CA THR A 210 6.56 1.71 -7.41
C THR A 210 6.21 3.03 -8.09
N VAL A 211 6.37 3.12 -9.41
CA VAL A 211 5.94 4.29 -10.17
C VAL A 211 4.44 4.50 -10.01
N ARG A 212 3.64 3.42 -10.03
CA ARG A 212 2.18 3.50 -9.78
C ARG A 212 1.84 3.97 -8.36
N LEU A 213 2.76 3.83 -7.40
CA LEU A 213 2.57 4.32 -6.03
C LEU A 213 2.88 5.80 -5.84
N SER A 214 3.43 6.50 -6.85
CA SER A 214 3.91 7.87 -6.65
C SER A 214 2.83 8.86 -6.24
N GLY A 215 1.58 8.63 -6.67
CA GLY A 215 0.41 9.42 -6.26
C GLY A 215 -0.25 8.99 -4.93
N LEU A 216 0.32 8.02 -4.22
CA LEU A 216 -0.22 7.42 -2.99
C LEU A 216 0.65 7.72 -1.76
N VAL A 217 1.95 7.87 -1.99
CA VAL A 217 2.97 8.13 -0.96
C VAL A 217 3.31 9.62 -0.95
N ASN A 218 2.62 10.40 -0.11
CA ASN A 218 2.97 11.81 0.07
C ASN A 218 4.32 11.94 0.79
N VAL A 219 5.27 12.64 0.17
CA VAL A 219 6.64 12.90 0.68
C VAL A 219 6.65 13.77 1.96
N GLY A 220 5.49 14.25 2.45
CA GLY A 220 5.37 15.16 3.60
C GLY A 220 4.73 14.59 4.87
N GLU A 221 4.24 13.34 4.88
CA GLU A 221 3.53 12.75 6.04
C GLU A 221 4.18 11.48 6.61
N ALA A 222 5.30 11.01 6.06
CA ALA A 222 6.04 9.84 6.53
C ALA A 222 7.25 10.24 7.37
#